data_AF-A0A3P8E0B3-F1
#
_entry.id   AF-A0A3P8E0B3-F1
#
_cell.length_a   1.000
_cell.length_b   1.000
_cell.length_c   1.000
_cell.angle_alpha   90.00
_cell.angle_beta   90.00
_cell.angle_gamma   90.00
#
_symmetry.space_group_name_H-M   'P 1'
#
loop_
_entity.id
_entity.type
_entity.pdbx_description
1 polymer ?
#
loop_
_entity_poly.entity_id
_entity_poly.type
_entity_poly.pdbx_seq_one_letter_code
_entity_poly.pdbx_strand_id
1 'polypeptide(L)'
;MYDNLKKLEKECKASWDYLAKISKNDNSSMRQKINEYLTDVAQRIHQLNTIHNVTRNRWHGFLLYFGYAVNEIPDQNPNEVFKMVTEFALEYRTTREKILQQRKRMAEKRERNKTRGKIWALEGTADAACFQRHEEMSRMLTGLSDGGDGTLRRRVKPPGDTNICKDTTDPANDSPEDEILNGLVKAATLQSETRDHRRKARQFNRKSSRDVHTLQSYRAQNTPHVKFSTTVDVLLKTVRDVKAAVKRKKESFKLWQKTRAPEHLTVYRKLKRLAKTAVAKAKNAEMDALYEKLDGPEGEKFAIRLAKARHRASLDIRVVKTVKSADDRVLRKPVEVRERWEEYFKELLNEKGSRREAEEEQPKEGAIPPWTQEEVCKAIRKMKLGKAAGPDYVPVEAWKVLGDLGIKWLTQFLNRITKEGKMPDDWRNSTIVPIFKQKGDAFECSNYRIKLISHTMKIYERLVDSRLREM
;
A
#
# COMPACT_ATOMS: atom_id res chain seq x y z
N MET A 1 6.73 -34.15 28.23
CA MET A 1 5.50 -34.98 28.15
C MET A 1 5.74 -36.27 27.38
N TYR A 2 6.34 -36.22 26.17
CA TYR A 2 6.68 -37.42 25.38
C TYR A 2 7.58 -38.41 26.13
N ASP A 3 8.62 -37.94 26.82
CA ASP A 3 9.55 -38.82 27.55
C ASP A 3 8.88 -39.52 28.74
N ASN A 4 7.98 -38.82 29.44
CA ASN A 4 7.19 -39.41 30.52
C ASN A 4 6.24 -40.50 30.00
N LEU A 5 5.66 -40.29 28.81
CA LEU A 5 4.78 -41.28 28.19
C LEU A 5 5.56 -42.53 27.76
N LYS A 6 6.76 -42.35 27.19
CA LYS A 6 7.69 -43.46 26.89
C LYS A 6 8.12 -44.20 28.14
N LYS A 7 8.39 -43.47 29.23
CA LYS A 7 8.74 -44.07 30.52
C LYS A 7 7.59 -44.93 31.06
N LEU A 8 6.36 -44.42 31.05
CA LEU A 8 5.16 -45.16 31.45
C LEU A 8 4.95 -46.43 30.61
N GLU A 9 5.16 -46.33 29.29
CA GLU A 9 5.05 -47.48 28.40
C GLU A 9 6.11 -48.55 28.71
N LYS A 10 7.35 -48.13 28.99
CA LYS A 10 8.45 -49.02 29.37
C LYS A 10 8.18 -49.72 30.71
N GLU A 11 7.70 -48.98 31.71
CA GLU A 11 7.39 -49.50 33.05
C GLU A 11 6.19 -50.46 33.03
N CYS A 12 5.17 -50.18 32.22
CA CYS A 12 4.03 -51.07 32.03
C CYS A 12 4.48 -52.40 31.38
N LYS A 13 5.33 -52.33 30.35
CA LYS A 13 5.91 -53.54 29.70
C LYS A 13 6.75 -54.36 30.67
N ALA A 14 7.64 -53.71 31.42
CA ALA A 14 8.44 -54.39 32.44
C ALA A 14 7.56 -55.06 33.52
N SER A 15 6.46 -54.43 33.92
CA SER A 15 5.51 -55.00 34.88
C SER A 15 4.81 -56.26 34.34
N TRP A 16 4.49 -56.28 33.05
CA TRP A 16 4.00 -57.49 32.37
C TRP A 16 5.04 -58.61 32.34
N ASP A 17 6.31 -58.30 32.10
CA ASP A 17 7.40 -59.29 32.11
C ASP A 17 7.61 -59.89 33.51
N TYR A 18 7.47 -59.11 34.57
CA TYR A 18 7.48 -59.61 35.94
C TYR A 18 6.29 -60.53 36.21
N LEU A 19 5.08 -60.14 35.79
CA LEU A 19 3.87 -60.97 35.94
C LEU A 19 3.97 -62.30 35.18
N ALA A 20 4.64 -62.32 34.02
CA ALA A 20 4.86 -63.53 33.22
C ALA A 20 5.82 -64.52 33.87
N LYS A 21 6.74 -64.06 34.73
CA LYS A 21 7.68 -64.89 35.50
C LYS A 21 7.03 -65.53 36.73
N ILE A 22 5.92 -64.99 37.22
CA ILE A 22 5.13 -65.60 38.30
C ILE A 22 4.46 -66.86 37.74
N SER A 23 4.61 -68.00 38.44
CA SER A 23 4.25 -69.36 37.99
C SER A 23 2.93 -69.41 37.21
N LYS A 24 2.95 -70.04 36.02
CA LYS A 24 1.77 -70.16 35.16
C LYS A 24 0.56 -70.80 35.86
N ASN A 25 0.79 -71.64 36.87
CA ASN A 25 -0.25 -72.38 37.60
C ASN A 25 -0.83 -71.61 38.81
N ASP A 26 -0.36 -70.40 39.08
CA ASP A 26 -0.87 -69.58 40.18
C ASP A 26 -2.16 -68.87 39.73
N ASN A 27 -3.32 -69.45 40.09
CA ASN A 27 -4.66 -68.89 39.86
C ASN A 27 -5.11 -68.00 41.03
N SER A 28 -4.17 -67.41 41.78
CA SER A 28 -4.52 -66.51 42.87
C SER A 28 -5.32 -65.31 42.37
N SER A 29 -6.36 -64.93 43.14
CA SER A 29 -7.18 -63.73 42.91
C SER A 29 -6.32 -62.47 42.72
N MET A 30 -5.15 -62.41 43.35
CA MET A 30 -4.20 -61.31 43.22
C MET A 30 -3.61 -61.20 41.81
N ARG A 31 -3.24 -62.32 41.18
CA ARG A 31 -2.69 -62.33 39.82
C ARG A 31 -3.71 -61.82 38.80
N GLN A 32 -4.98 -62.20 38.96
CA GLN A 32 -6.07 -61.72 38.11
C GLN A 32 -6.28 -60.21 38.25
N LYS A 33 -6.32 -59.68 39.48
CA LYS A 33 -6.42 -58.23 39.74
C LYS A 33 -5.25 -57.43 39.15
N ILE A 34 -4.03 -57.97 39.22
CA ILE A 34 -2.84 -57.32 38.62
C ILE A 34 -2.95 -57.32 37.09
N ASN A 35 -3.42 -58.43 36.49
CA ASN A 35 -3.61 -58.52 35.04
C ASN A 35 -4.67 -57.52 34.54
N GLU A 36 -5.82 -57.43 35.22
CA GLU A 36 -6.87 -56.45 34.94
C GLU A 36 -6.35 -55.01 35.06
N TYR A 37 -5.59 -54.71 36.12
CA TYR A 37 -4.97 -53.41 36.31
C TYR A 37 -3.97 -53.05 35.22
N LEU A 38 -3.07 -53.96 34.86
CA LEU A 38 -2.08 -53.72 33.80
C LEU A 38 -2.73 -53.55 32.42
N THR A 39 -3.86 -54.23 32.19
CA THR A 39 -4.66 -54.06 30.97
C THR A 39 -5.30 -52.67 30.93
N ASP A 40 -5.88 -52.18 32.03
CA ASP A 40 -6.41 -50.81 32.14
C ASP A 40 -5.30 -49.76 31.94
N VAL A 41 -4.14 -49.94 32.59
CA VAL A 41 -2.98 -49.06 32.41
C VAL A 41 -2.52 -49.02 30.96
N ALA A 42 -2.42 -50.18 30.28
CA ALA A 42 -2.06 -50.24 28.88
C ALA A 42 -3.06 -49.52 27.98
N GLN A 43 -4.37 -49.67 28.25
CA GLN A 43 -5.42 -48.99 27.51
C GLN A 43 -5.35 -47.47 27.69
N ARG A 44 -5.12 -46.98 28.92
CA ARG A 44 -4.94 -45.55 29.20
C ARG A 44 -3.69 -44.98 28.55
N ILE A 45 -2.57 -45.72 28.54
CA ILE A 45 -1.34 -45.33 27.84
C ILE A 45 -1.60 -45.20 26.34
N HIS A 46 -2.34 -46.15 25.73
CA HIS A 46 -2.71 -46.09 24.32
C HIS A 46 -3.58 -44.86 23.99
N GLN A 47 -4.58 -44.58 24.83
CA GLN A 47 -5.41 -43.38 24.69
C GLN A 47 -4.58 -42.09 24.80
N LEU A 48 -3.67 -42.00 25.78
CA LEU A 48 -2.77 -40.86 25.94
C LEU A 48 -1.84 -40.68 24.74
N ASN A 49 -1.34 -41.78 24.15
CA ASN A 49 -0.53 -41.74 22.93
C ASN A 49 -1.34 -41.18 21.74
N THR A 50 -2.59 -41.59 21.62
CA THR A 50 -3.51 -41.10 20.59
C THR A 50 -3.76 -39.60 20.75
N ILE A 51 -4.07 -39.15 21.97
CA ILE A 51 -4.30 -37.74 22.30
C ILE A 51 -3.04 -36.92 22.01
N HIS A 52 -1.87 -37.40 22.42
CA HIS A 52 -0.60 -36.74 22.17
C HIS A 52 -0.35 -36.56 20.67
N ASN A 53 -0.54 -37.60 19.86
CA ASN A 53 -0.32 -37.54 18.42
C ASN A 53 -1.30 -36.60 17.71
N VAL A 54 -2.59 -36.64 18.08
CA VAL A 54 -3.60 -35.72 17.55
C VAL A 54 -3.27 -34.28 17.92
N THR A 55 -2.89 -34.04 19.18
CA THR A 55 -2.52 -32.70 19.66
C THR A 55 -1.28 -32.19 18.95
N ARG A 56 -0.26 -33.04 18.76
CA ARG A 56 0.97 -32.68 18.04
C ARG A 56 0.73 -32.38 16.57
N ASN A 57 -0.12 -33.16 15.90
CA ASN A 57 -0.48 -32.90 14.50
C ASN A 57 -1.27 -31.60 14.34
N ARG A 58 -2.21 -31.31 15.26
CA ARG A 58 -2.91 -30.02 15.31
C ARG A 58 -1.97 -28.86 15.58
N TRP A 59 -0.99 -29.05 16.46
CA TRP A 59 0.06 -28.08 16.75
C TRP A 59 0.89 -27.75 15.51
N HIS A 60 1.38 -28.77 14.79
CA HIS A 60 2.12 -28.56 13.54
C HIS A 60 1.27 -27.84 12.48
N GLY A 61 0.00 -28.24 12.32
CA GLY A 61 -0.93 -27.57 11.41
C GLY A 61 -1.18 -26.10 11.79
N PHE A 62 -1.27 -25.80 13.09
CA PHE A 62 -1.39 -24.43 13.60
C PHE A 62 -0.14 -23.59 13.27
N LEU A 63 1.06 -24.13 13.44
CA LEU A 63 2.31 -23.43 13.12
C LEU A 63 2.46 -23.14 11.62
N LEU A 64 2.08 -24.11 10.76
CA LEU A 64 2.04 -23.88 9.31
C LEU A 64 1.05 -22.77 8.93
N TYR A 65 -0.12 -22.75 9.56
CA TYR A 65 -1.10 -21.68 9.38
C TYR A 65 -0.56 -20.31 9.85
N PHE A 66 0.23 -20.32 10.93
CA PHE A 66 0.89 -19.13 11.47
C PHE A 66 2.07 -18.64 10.61
N GLY A 67 2.53 -19.46 9.66
CA GLY A 67 3.54 -19.11 8.66
C GLY A 67 4.96 -19.60 8.96
N TYR A 68 5.15 -20.49 9.94
CA TYR A 68 6.45 -21.10 10.21
C TYR A 68 6.86 -22.05 9.08
N ALA A 69 8.15 -22.10 8.78
CA ALA A 69 8.69 -23.03 7.80
C ALA A 69 8.73 -24.47 8.36
N VAL A 70 8.63 -25.48 7.49
CA VAL A 70 8.50 -26.90 7.90
C VAL A 70 9.68 -27.36 8.78
N ASN A 71 10.87 -26.81 8.55
CA ASN A 71 12.08 -27.08 9.31
C ASN A 71 12.11 -26.44 10.71
N GLU A 72 11.34 -25.38 10.94
CA GLU A 72 11.34 -24.65 12.23
C GLU A 72 10.35 -25.25 13.24
N ILE A 73 9.34 -25.97 12.73
CA ILE A 73 8.23 -26.53 13.52
C ILE A 73 8.66 -27.47 14.65
N PRO A 74 9.61 -28.41 14.47
CA PRO A 74 9.99 -29.35 15.52
C PRO A 74 10.60 -28.68 16.75
N ASP A 75 11.25 -27.54 16.56
CA ASP A 75 12.00 -26.83 17.60
C ASP A 75 11.16 -25.76 18.31
N GLN A 76 9.94 -25.47 17.83
CA GLN A 76 9.10 -24.44 18.44
C GLN A 76 8.50 -24.89 19.78
N ASN A 77 8.72 -24.07 20.82
CA ASN A 77 8.10 -24.24 22.12
C ASN A 77 6.66 -23.69 22.10
N PRO A 78 5.63 -24.53 22.37
CA PRO A 78 4.24 -24.06 22.39
C PRO A 78 3.98 -22.87 23.31
N ASN A 79 4.64 -22.84 24.47
CA ASN A 79 4.45 -21.79 25.47
C ASN A 79 4.91 -20.41 24.95
N GLU A 80 5.99 -20.37 24.19
CA GLU A 80 6.52 -19.12 23.63
C GLU A 80 5.60 -18.55 22.55
N VAL A 81 5.11 -19.42 21.66
CA VAL A 81 4.17 -19.01 20.61
C VAL A 81 2.84 -18.56 21.21
N PHE A 82 2.29 -19.29 22.19
CA PHE A 82 1.05 -18.86 22.85
C PHE A 82 1.24 -17.58 23.67
N LYS A 83 2.42 -17.35 24.26
CA LYS A 83 2.76 -16.10 24.92
C LYS A 83 2.73 -14.94 23.92
N MET A 84 3.38 -15.08 22.77
CA MET A 84 3.35 -14.08 21.70
C MET A 84 1.91 -13.77 21.23
N VAL A 85 1.08 -14.79 21.01
CA VAL A 85 -0.33 -14.61 20.63
C VAL A 85 -1.12 -13.88 21.73
N THR A 86 -0.87 -14.21 23.00
CA THR A 86 -1.56 -13.60 24.14
C THR A 86 -1.15 -12.14 24.33
N GLU A 87 0.14 -11.83 24.21
CA GLU A 87 0.68 -10.48 24.24
C GLU A 87 0.08 -9.62 23.12
N PHE A 88 0.08 -10.14 21.88
CA PHE A 88 -0.57 -9.47 20.75
C PHE A 88 -2.06 -9.21 20.99
N ALA A 89 -2.79 -10.20 21.51
CA ALA A 89 -4.22 -10.04 21.81
C ALA A 89 -4.47 -8.99 22.90
N LEU A 90 -3.56 -8.86 23.87
CA LEU A 90 -3.64 -7.84 24.92
C LEU A 90 -3.32 -6.44 24.36
N GLU A 91 -2.27 -6.31 23.55
CA GLU A 91 -1.92 -5.06 22.87
C GLU A 91 -3.04 -4.58 21.96
N TYR A 92 -3.63 -5.49 21.17
CA TYR A 92 -4.75 -5.17 20.29
C TYR A 92 -5.96 -4.65 21.07
N ARG A 93 -6.35 -5.34 22.15
CA ARG A 93 -7.48 -4.92 23.00
C ARG A 93 -7.25 -3.54 23.61
N THR A 94 -6.11 -3.34 24.26
CA THR A 94 -5.77 -2.07 24.93
C THR A 94 -5.65 -0.91 23.94
N THR A 95 -5.09 -1.14 22.75
CA THR A 95 -4.95 -0.13 21.71
C THR A 95 -6.32 0.25 21.12
N ARG A 96 -7.17 -0.75 20.85
CA ARG A 96 -8.54 -0.52 20.40
C ARG A 96 -9.35 0.27 21.42
N GLU A 97 -9.23 -0.06 22.71
CA GLU A 97 -9.86 0.65 23.82
C GLU A 97 -9.44 2.13 23.84
N LYS A 98 -8.12 2.40 23.75
CA LYS A 98 -7.57 3.76 23.71
C LYS A 98 -8.11 4.58 22.54
N ILE A 99 -8.17 3.99 21.34
CA ILE A 99 -8.70 4.66 20.15
C ILE A 99 -10.19 4.99 20.32
N LEU A 100 -10.98 4.07 20.89
CA LEU A 100 -12.40 4.30 21.15
C LEU A 100 -12.62 5.41 22.20
N GLN A 101 -11.87 5.39 23.30
CA GLN A 101 -11.93 6.43 24.32
C GLN A 101 -11.52 7.80 23.78
N GLN A 102 -10.47 7.86 22.96
CA GLN A 102 -10.04 9.09 22.31
C GLN A 102 -11.12 9.64 21.37
N ARG A 103 -11.78 8.77 20.58
CA ARG A 103 -12.91 9.16 19.74
C ARG A 103 -14.08 9.69 20.56
N LYS A 104 -14.41 9.05 21.69
CA LYS A 104 -15.46 9.50 22.61
C LYS A 104 -15.14 10.88 23.20
N ARG A 105 -13.92 11.08 23.73
CA ARG A 105 -13.45 12.37 24.25
C ARG A 105 -13.51 13.47 23.20
N MET A 106 -13.11 13.17 21.96
CA MET A 106 -13.20 14.12 20.85
C MET A 106 -14.64 14.42 20.43
N ALA A 107 -15.57 13.46 20.53
CA ALA A 107 -16.99 13.70 20.30
C ALA A 107 -17.59 14.58 21.40
N GLU A 108 -17.32 14.30 22.68
CA GLU A 108 -17.76 15.10 23.82
C GLU A 108 -17.17 16.53 23.79
N LYS A 109 -15.91 16.69 23.36
CA LYS A 109 -15.32 18.02 23.14
C LYS A 109 -16.05 18.77 22.02
N ARG A 110 -16.43 18.09 20.93
CA ARG A 110 -17.23 18.69 19.85
C ARG A 110 -18.62 19.10 20.34
N GLU A 111 -19.30 18.27 21.13
CA GLU A 111 -20.61 18.61 21.70
C GLU A 111 -20.51 19.80 22.67
N ARG A 112 -19.52 19.81 23.58
CA ARG A 112 -19.25 20.95 24.47
C ARG A 112 -18.96 22.24 23.71
N ASN A 113 -18.24 22.16 22.59
CA ASN A 113 -17.97 23.33 21.76
C ASN A 113 -19.22 23.82 21.01
N LYS A 114 -20.15 22.92 20.65
CA LYS A 114 -21.47 23.30 20.09
C LYS A 114 -22.33 24.04 21.13
N THR A 115 -22.29 23.65 22.41
CA THR A 115 -23.03 24.34 23.49
C THR A 115 -22.35 25.62 23.97
N ARG A 116 -21.01 25.70 24.00
CA ARG A 116 -20.28 26.96 24.29
C ARG A 116 -20.59 28.06 23.26
N GLY A 117 -20.70 27.71 21.97
CA GLY A 117 -21.12 28.67 20.94
C GLY A 117 -22.55 29.18 21.10
N LYS A 118 -23.43 28.42 21.78
CA LYS A 118 -24.80 28.86 22.11
C LYS A 118 -24.86 29.81 23.31
N ILE A 119 -23.98 29.65 24.30
CA ILE A 119 -23.89 30.59 25.44
C ILE A 119 -23.33 31.94 24.95
N TRP A 120 -22.31 31.93 24.10
CA TRP A 120 -21.76 33.15 23.47
C TRP A 120 -22.78 33.88 22.59
N ALA A 121 -23.75 33.18 22.00
CA ALA A 121 -24.83 33.80 21.22
C ALA A 121 -25.92 34.43 22.11
N LEU A 122 -26.01 34.06 23.39
CA LEU A 122 -26.97 34.63 24.35
C LEU A 122 -26.37 35.80 25.16
N GLU A 123 -25.05 35.83 25.38
CA GLU A 123 -24.35 36.93 26.09
C GLU A 123 -24.03 38.14 25.18
N GLY A 124 -24.10 37.98 23.85
CA GLY A 124 -23.80 39.04 22.87
C GLY A 124 -24.76 40.24 22.86
N THR A 125 -25.81 40.25 23.70
CA THR A 125 -26.72 41.39 23.87
C THR A 125 -26.37 42.26 25.09
N ALA A 126 -25.47 41.82 25.98
CA ALA A 126 -25.12 42.56 27.20
C ALA A 126 -23.86 43.46 27.07
N ASP A 127 -23.02 43.23 26.06
CA ASP A 127 -21.68 43.86 25.99
C ASP A 127 -21.63 45.25 25.34
N ALA A 128 -22.67 45.69 24.61
CA ALA A 128 -22.70 47.04 24.04
C ALA A 128 -22.77 48.15 25.11
N ALA A 129 -23.44 47.87 26.23
CA ALA A 129 -23.57 48.81 27.36
C ALA A 129 -22.35 48.80 28.31
N CYS A 130 -21.46 47.81 28.20
CA CYS A 130 -20.24 47.72 28.99
C CYS A 130 -19.12 48.57 28.36
N PHE A 131 -19.02 48.53 27.02
CA PHE A 131 -18.00 49.28 26.28
C PHE A 131 -18.20 50.81 26.38
N GLN A 132 -19.45 51.28 26.32
CA GLN A 132 -19.76 52.71 26.49
C GLN A 132 -19.40 53.23 27.90
N ARG A 133 -19.67 52.45 28.95
CA ARG A 133 -19.33 52.83 30.33
C ARG A 133 -17.81 52.86 30.58
N HIS A 134 -17.07 51.96 29.95
CA HIS A 134 -15.61 51.94 30.05
C HIS A 134 -14.97 53.12 29.31
N GLU A 135 -15.53 53.54 28.18
CA GLU A 135 -15.04 54.69 27.40
C GLU A 135 -15.36 56.04 28.09
N GLU A 136 -16.54 56.18 28.70
CA GLU A 136 -16.90 57.35 29.50
C GLU A 136 -16.04 57.46 30.77
N MET A 137 -15.81 56.35 31.48
CA MET A 137 -14.95 56.33 32.67
C MET A 137 -13.48 56.61 32.31
N SER A 138 -12.99 56.09 31.18
CA SER A 138 -11.62 56.34 30.71
C SER A 138 -11.40 57.79 30.25
N ARG A 139 -12.45 58.49 29.78
CA ARG A 139 -12.42 59.93 29.46
C ARG A 139 -12.42 60.82 30.70
N MET A 140 -13.04 60.39 31.80
CA MET A 140 -12.98 61.13 33.07
C MET A 140 -11.62 60.96 33.78
N LEU A 141 -10.96 59.81 33.61
CA LEU A 141 -9.71 59.46 34.31
C LEU A 141 -8.42 59.98 33.63
N THR A 142 -8.47 60.40 32.36
CA THR A 142 -7.30 60.91 31.61
C THR A 142 -7.17 62.44 31.60
N GLY A 143 -8.05 63.14 32.31
CA GLY A 143 -8.13 64.59 32.33
C GLY A 143 -7.51 65.29 33.54
N LEU A 144 -6.52 64.73 34.24
CA LEU A 144 -5.81 65.44 35.32
C LEU A 144 -4.34 65.00 35.46
N SER A 145 -3.43 65.95 35.20
CA SER A 145 -2.10 66.23 35.80
C SER A 145 -1.42 65.11 36.61
N ASP A 146 -0.23 64.64 36.23
CA ASP A 146 1.10 65.19 36.58
C ASP A 146 1.62 64.70 37.94
N GLY A 147 2.92 64.37 37.98
CA GLY A 147 3.67 64.16 39.23
C GLY A 147 4.06 62.73 39.57
N GLY A 148 5.26 62.34 39.11
CA GLY A 148 6.40 61.98 39.99
C GLY A 148 6.34 60.80 40.97
N ASP A 149 7.41 59.98 40.85
CA ASP A 149 8.14 59.31 41.95
C ASP A 149 7.47 58.08 42.60
N GLY A 150 8.13 56.96 42.92
CA GLY A 150 9.53 56.60 42.89
C GLY A 150 9.73 55.24 43.57
N THR A 151 10.70 54.46 43.06
CA THR A 151 11.45 53.39 43.75
C THR A 151 10.70 52.09 44.14
N LEU A 152 11.20 50.89 43.85
CA LEU A 152 12.52 50.37 44.26
C LEU A 152 13.14 49.37 43.27
N ARG A 153 14.37 49.72 42.86
CA ARG A 153 15.62 48.92 42.67
C ARG A 153 15.49 47.48 42.13
N ARG A 154 15.90 47.14 40.90
CA ARG A 154 17.21 47.24 40.18
C ARG A 154 18.32 46.32 40.71
N ARG A 155 18.75 45.34 39.90
CA ARG A 155 20.15 45.08 39.43
C ARG A 155 20.15 44.00 38.33
N VAL A 156 20.32 44.27 37.02
CA VAL A 156 21.44 44.81 36.20
C VAL A 156 22.61 43.80 36.07
N LYS A 157 22.72 43.04 34.94
CA LYS A 157 23.47 43.28 33.66
C LYS A 157 25.01 43.06 33.85
N PRO A 158 25.92 42.81 32.86
CA PRO A 158 25.85 42.98 31.39
C PRO A 158 26.80 41.99 30.57
N PRO A 159 27.56 42.40 29.52
CA PRO A 159 27.21 42.53 28.08
C PRO A 159 28.16 41.70 27.14
N GLY A 160 27.78 41.40 25.90
CA GLY A 160 28.05 42.22 24.69
C GLY A 160 28.87 41.36 23.68
N ASP A 161 28.93 41.55 22.37
CA ASP A 161 28.27 42.38 21.35
C ASP A 161 28.55 41.61 20.02
N THR A 162 27.69 41.53 19.00
CA THR A 162 27.49 42.59 17.99
C THR A 162 26.50 42.08 16.90
N ASN A 163 25.51 42.93 16.58
CA ASN A 163 24.99 43.34 15.24
C ASN A 163 24.64 42.26 14.18
N ILE A 164 23.48 42.23 13.49
CA ILE A 164 22.65 43.29 12.88
C ILE A 164 21.17 42.82 12.77
N CYS A 165 20.23 43.74 13.04
CA CYS A 165 18.78 43.58 12.87
C CYS A 165 18.29 43.64 11.41
N LYS A 166 17.19 42.92 11.13
CA LYS A 166 16.08 43.41 10.29
C LYS A 166 14.76 42.78 10.74
N ASP A 167 13.79 43.64 11.03
CA ASP A 167 12.44 43.35 11.52
C ASP A 167 11.63 42.41 10.61
N THR A 168 10.94 41.45 11.23
CA THR A 168 9.49 41.24 11.09
C THR A 168 9.01 40.43 12.31
N THR A 169 8.12 41.02 13.10
CA THR A 169 7.43 40.37 14.22
C THR A 169 6.31 39.46 13.72
N ASP A 170 6.46 38.16 13.90
CA ASP A 170 5.38 37.16 13.87
C ASP A 170 5.29 36.50 15.27
N PRO A 171 4.14 36.49 15.95
CA PRO A 171 3.96 35.71 17.16
C PRO A 171 3.35 34.35 16.80
N ALA A 172 4.19 33.34 16.61
CA ALA A 172 3.78 31.94 16.66
C ALA A 172 4.92 31.13 17.29
N ASN A 173 4.89 31.04 18.62
CA ASN A 173 5.72 30.09 19.36
C ASN A 173 4.95 28.76 19.50
N ASP A 174 5.71 27.68 19.38
CA ASP A 174 5.33 26.33 19.01
C ASP A 174 4.52 25.56 20.06
N SER A 175 3.58 24.74 19.58
CA SER A 175 3.01 23.61 20.33
C SER A 175 3.60 22.30 19.79
N PRO A 176 4.04 21.35 20.65
CA PRO A 176 4.71 20.09 20.25
C PRO A 176 3.88 19.19 19.30
N GLU A 177 2.60 19.48 19.14
CA GLU A 177 1.70 18.76 18.24
C GLU A 177 1.96 19.07 16.76
N ASP A 178 2.55 20.23 16.42
CA ASP A 178 2.81 20.61 15.04
C ASP A 178 4.12 20.03 14.48
N GLU A 179 5.09 19.66 15.33
CA GLU A 179 6.24 18.83 14.92
C GLU A 179 5.84 17.37 14.69
N ILE A 180 4.89 16.85 15.47
CA ILE A 180 4.36 15.48 15.28
C ILE A 180 3.42 15.45 14.07
N LEU A 181 2.62 16.49 13.85
CA LEU A 181 1.75 16.61 12.68
C LEU A 181 2.57 16.89 11.41
N ASN A 182 3.59 17.75 11.45
CA ASN A 182 4.53 17.92 10.34
C ASN A 182 5.42 16.70 10.16
N GLY A 183 5.74 15.94 11.22
CA GLY A 183 6.46 14.67 11.17
C GLY A 183 5.63 13.54 10.56
N LEU A 184 4.33 13.46 10.88
CA LEU A 184 3.36 12.54 10.27
C LEU A 184 3.04 12.94 8.83
N VAL A 185 2.96 14.24 8.54
CA VAL A 185 2.75 14.77 7.19
C VAL A 185 4.03 14.62 6.36
N LYS A 186 5.23 14.81 6.91
CA LYS A 186 6.52 14.46 6.27
C LYS A 186 6.64 12.96 6.06
N ALA A 187 6.31 12.12 7.04
CA ALA A 187 6.32 10.65 6.88
C ALA A 187 5.30 10.19 5.83
N ALA A 188 4.18 10.92 5.67
CA ALA A 188 3.19 10.67 4.63
C ALA A 188 3.56 11.28 3.25
N THR A 189 4.54 12.19 3.17
CA THR A 189 4.86 12.94 1.94
C THR A 189 6.32 12.89 1.46
N LEU A 190 7.29 12.45 2.28
CA LEU A 190 8.67 12.21 1.87
C LEU A 190 8.76 10.93 1.05
N GLN A 191 9.00 11.13 -0.24
CA GLN A 191 9.73 10.19 -1.05
C GLN A 191 11.22 10.48 -0.85
N SER A 192 11.87 9.71 0.02
CA SER A 192 13.32 9.49 -0.04
C SER A 192 13.57 7.98 0.10
N GLU A 193 14.53 7.51 -0.67
CA GLU A 193 14.64 6.18 -1.28
C GLU A 193 15.00 5.07 -0.27
N THR A 194 14.50 3.84 -0.38
CA THR A 194 15.01 2.80 -1.29
C THR A 194 13.90 2.11 -2.09
N ARG A 195 14.29 1.53 -3.23
CA ARG A 195 13.45 1.45 -4.42
C ARG A 195 12.51 0.24 -4.56
N ASP A 196 12.19 -0.50 -3.49
CA ASP A 196 11.49 -1.79 -3.64
C ASP A 196 10.14 -2.00 -2.93
N HIS A 197 9.59 -1.02 -2.20
CA HIS A 197 8.31 -1.23 -1.48
C HIS A 197 7.13 -0.35 -1.92
N ARG A 198 7.20 0.24 -3.13
CA ARG A 198 6.17 1.15 -3.67
C ARG A 198 4.84 0.49 -4.11
N ARG A 199 4.45 -0.68 -3.59
CA ARG A 199 3.27 -1.42 -4.06
C ARG A 199 1.99 -1.31 -3.23
N LYS A 200 1.98 -0.73 -2.01
CA LYS A 200 0.79 -0.83 -1.13
C LYS A 200 0.03 0.46 -0.79
N ALA A 201 0.51 1.65 -1.16
CA ALA A 201 -0.09 2.91 -0.67
C ALA A 201 -0.70 3.81 -1.77
N ARG A 202 -1.55 3.27 -2.67
CA ARG A 202 -2.41 4.09 -3.56
C ARG A 202 -3.74 3.40 -3.89
N GLN A 203 -4.56 3.10 -2.89
CA GLN A 203 -5.88 2.47 -3.11
C GLN A 203 -7.09 3.33 -2.69
N PHE A 204 -6.91 4.61 -2.36
CA PHE A 204 -8.02 5.44 -1.90
C PHE A 204 -8.78 6.24 -2.99
N ASN A 205 -8.58 5.95 -4.28
CA ASN A 205 -9.43 6.61 -5.29
C ASN A 205 -9.64 5.75 -6.55
N ARG A 206 -10.55 4.77 -6.42
CA ARG A 206 -11.16 4.09 -7.56
C ARG A 206 -12.62 3.73 -7.28
N LYS A 207 -13.52 4.68 -7.56
CA LYS A 207 -14.86 4.34 -8.03
C LYS A 207 -14.77 4.17 -9.55
N SER A 208 -14.72 2.92 -10.02
CA SER A 208 -14.92 2.59 -11.42
C SER A 208 -16.43 2.60 -11.69
N SER A 209 -16.88 3.36 -12.68
CA SER A 209 -18.24 3.37 -13.21
C SER A 209 -18.57 2.06 -13.93
N ARG A 210 -18.64 0.94 -13.20
CA ARG A 210 -19.13 -0.35 -13.72
C ARG A 210 -20.24 -0.81 -12.80
N ASP A 211 -21.46 -0.46 -13.21
CA ASP A 211 -22.73 -1.12 -12.88
C ASP A 211 -23.94 -0.45 -13.57
N VAL A 212 -23.71 0.60 -14.37
CA VAL A 212 -24.80 1.31 -15.06
C VAL A 212 -25.14 0.69 -16.43
N HIS A 213 -24.15 0.19 -17.19
CA HIS A 213 -24.38 -0.17 -18.59
C HIS A 213 -24.83 -1.62 -18.82
N THR A 214 -24.54 -2.54 -17.89
CA THR A 214 -24.92 -3.96 -18.00
C THR A 214 -26.40 -4.21 -17.65
N LEU A 215 -27.03 -3.28 -16.93
CA LEU A 215 -28.46 -3.35 -16.60
C LEU A 215 -29.36 -2.71 -17.66
N GLN A 216 -28.78 -2.04 -18.67
CA GLN A 216 -29.54 -1.34 -19.70
C GLN A 216 -29.91 -2.24 -20.88
N SER A 217 -29.11 -3.28 -21.16
CA SER A 217 -29.38 -4.26 -22.22
C SER A 217 -30.29 -5.41 -21.79
N TYR A 218 -30.42 -5.68 -20.48
CA TYR A 218 -31.27 -6.76 -19.94
C TYR A 218 -32.72 -6.32 -19.64
N ARG A 219 -33.05 -5.02 -19.74
CA ARG A 219 -34.36 -4.47 -19.35
C ARG A 219 -35.30 -4.19 -20.53
N ALA A 220 -34.88 -4.49 -21.76
CA ALA A 220 -35.68 -4.26 -22.97
C ALA A 220 -36.64 -5.42 -23.31
N GLN A 221 -36.55 -6.55 -22.62
CA GLN A 221 -37.36 -7.73 -22.91
C GLN A 221 -37.82 -8.36 -21.60
N ASN A 222 -39.12 -8.19 -21.28
CA ASN A 222 -39.92 -8.84 -20.23
C ASN A 222 -40.09 -8.14 -18.85
N THR A 223 -41.31 -7.60 -18.68
CA THR A 223 -42.18 -7.52 -17.47
C THR A 223 -41.87 -6.47 -16.36
N PRO A 224 -42.84 -6.14 -15.47
CA PRO A 224 -43.73 -4.98 -15.56
C PRO A 224 -43.38 -3.88 -14.52
N HIS A 225 -44.00 -2.72 -14.69
CA HIS A 225 -43.83 -1.49 -13.90
C HIS A 225 -43.87 -1.70 -12.37
N VAL A 226 -42.70 -1.66 -11.71
CA VAL A 226 -42.58 -1.43 -10.26
C VAL A 226 -41.52 -0.35 -9.99
N LYS A 227 -41.89 0.62 -9.15
CA LYS A 227 -41.23 1.91 -8.88
C LYS A 227 -39.81 1.79 -8.28
N PHE A 228 -38.81 1.43 -9.09
CA PHE A 228 -37.38 1.40 -8.72
C PHE A 228 -36.53 2.58 -9.27
N SER A 229 -37.14 3.57 -9.93
CA SER A 229 -36.41 4.61 -10.70
C SER A 229 -35.62 5.60 -9.83
N THR A 230 -36.19 6.05 -8.71
CA THR A 230 -35.76 7.28 -8.03
C THR A 230 -34.33 7.20 -7.45
N THR A 231 -33.91 6.04 -6.94
CA THR A 231 -32.61 5.88 -6.27
C THR A 231 -31.44 5.77 -7.25
N VAL A 232 -31.65 5.13 -8.40
CA VAL A 232 -30.62 4.98 -9.45
C VAL A 232 -30.39 6.32 -10.15
N ASP A 233 -31.46 7.08 -10.39
CA ASP A 233 -31.38 8.41 -11.02
C ASP A 233 -30.62 9.43 -10.15
N VAL A 234 -30.80 9.37 -8.83
CA VAL A 234 -30.08 10.22 -7.86
C VAL A 234 -28.58 9.89 -7.82
N LEU A 235 -28.21 8.60 -7.84
CA LEU A 235 -26.80 8.18 -7.90
C LEU A 235 -26.14 8.56 -9.23
N LEU A 236 -26.85 8.43 -10.35
CA LEU A 236 -26.35 8.83 -11.66
C LEU A 236 -26.20 10.35 -11.81
N LYS A 237 -27.04 11.13 -11.15
CA LYS A 237 -26.96 12.59 -11.11
C LYS A 237 -25.74 13.06 -10.29
N THR A 238 -25.55 12.52 -9.08
CA THR A 238 -24.41 12.88 -8.21
C THR A 238 -23.04 12.56 -8.85
N VAL A 239 -22.92 11.43 -9.55
CA VAL A 239 -21.69 11.07 -10.27
C VAL A 239 -21.43 12.01 -11.46
N ARG A 240 -22.48 12.41 -12.20
CA ARG A 240 -22.38 13.39 -13.30
C ARG A 240 -21.94 14.76 -12.79
N ASP A 241 -22.51 15.22 -11.69
CA ASP A 241 -22.21 16.54 -11.10
C ASP A 241 -20.76 16.63 -10.61
N VAL A 242 -20.25 15.58 -9.94
CA VAL A 242 -18.85 15.52 -9.50
C VAL A 242 -17.90 15.48 -10.70
N LYS A 243 -18.20 14.70 -11.74
CA LYS A 243 -17.39 14.66 -12.97
C LYS A 243 -17.35 16.03 -13.66
N ALA A 244 -18.49 16.72 -13.76
CA ALA A 244 -18.57 18.05 -14.35
C ALA A 244 -17.74 19.08 -13.55
N ALA A 245 -17.84 19.08 -12.21
CA ALA A 245 -17.06 19.98 -11.36
C ALA A 245 -15.54 19.74 -11.49
N VAL A 246 -15.11 18.48 -11.55
CA VAL A 246 -13.69 18.12 -11.75
C VAL A 246 -13.20 18.50 -13.15
N LYS A 247 -14.05 18.33 -14.19
CA LYS A 247 -13.74 18.72 -15.57
C LYS A 247 -13.53 20.24 -15.67
N ARG A 248 -14.48 21.04 -15.17
CA ARG A 248 -14.38 22.52 -15.12
C ARG A 248 -13.13 23.01 -14.38
N LYS A 249 -12.80 22.37 -13.25
CA LYS A 249 -11.54 22.64 -12.53
C LYS A 249 -10.31 22.39 -13.41
N LYS A 250 -10.26 21.26 -14.12
CA LYS A 250 -9.12 20.90 -15.00
C LYS A 250 -9.00 21.87 -16.18
N GLU A 251 -10.11 22.26 -16.79
CA GLU A 251 -10.15 23.22 -17.89
C GLU A 251 -9.65 24.60 -17.46
N SER A 252 -10.12 25.10 -16.32
CA SER A 252 -9.65 26.37 -15.75
C SER A 252 -8.17 26.33 -15.35
N PHE A 253 -7.65 25.18 -14.89
CA PHE A 253 -6.21 25.00 -14.64
C PHE A 253 -5.39 25.06 -15.92
N LYS A 254 -5.85 24.41 -17.00
CA LYS A 254 -5.19 24.48 -18.32
C LYS A 254 -5.18 25.90 -18.87
N LEU A 255 -6.29 26.63 -18.70
CA LEU A 255 -6.39 28.03 -19.13
C LEU A 255 -5.39 28.90 -18.37
N TRP A 256 -5.36 28.84 -17.04
CA TRP A 256 -4.36 29.54 -16.22
C TRP A 256 -2.92 29.15 -16.57
N GLN A 257 -2.66 27.87 -16.87
CA GLN A 257 -1.32 27.41 -17.22
C GLN A 257 -0.82 28.03 -18.54
N LYS A 258 -1.72 28.29 -19.49
CA LYS A 258 -1.41 28.94 -20.78
C LYS A 258 -1.26 30.45 -20.64
N THR A 259 -2.18 31.11 -19.95
CA THR A 259 -2.26 32.58 -19.90
C THR A 259 -1.44 33.19 -18.78
N ARG A 260 -1.17 32.43 -17.71
CA ARG A 260 -0.52 32.88 -16.46
C ARG A 260 -1.16 34.10 -15.78
N ALA A 261 -2.35 34.53 -16.23
CA ALA A 261 -3.00 35.73 -15.70
C ALA A 261 -3.56 35.51 -14.28
N PRO A 262 -3.52 36.55 -13.42
CA PRO A 262 -4.02 36.48 -12.05
C PRO A 262 -5.54 36.22 -11.98
N GLU A 263 -6.32 36.72 -12.94
CA GLU A 263 -7.77 36.48 -13.01
C GLU A 263 -8.11 35.00 -13.23
N HIS A 264 -7.39 34.32 -14.11
CA HIS A 264 -7.60 32.88 -14.32
C HIS A 264 -7.19 32.05 -13.10
N LEU A 265 -6.24 32.54 -12.29
CA LEU A 265 -5.86 31.91 -11.03
C LEU A 265 -6.98 32.00 -9.98
N THR A 266 -7.66 33.14 -9.86
CA THR A 266 -8.79 33.30 -8.92
C THR A 266 -9.97 32.40 -9.31
N VAL A 267 -10.29 32.34 -10.61
CA VAL A 267 -11.30 31.43 -11.18
C VAL A 267 -10.95 29.96 -10.90
N TYR A 268 -9.70 29.56 -11.13
CA TYR A 268 -9.23 28.20 -10.83
C TYR A 268 -9.34 27.89 -9.33
N ARG A 269 -8.93 28.80 -8.45
CA ARG A 269 -9.03 28.63 -6.99
C ARG A 269 -10.49 28.44 -6.55
N LYS A 270 -11.42 29.22 -7.10
CA LYS A 270 -12.87 29.08 -6.85
C LYS A 270 -13.39 27.72 -7.30
N LEU A 271 -13.10 27.32 -8.55
CA LEU A 271 -13.52 26.02 -9.09
C LEU A 271 -12.85 24.83 -8.36
N LYS A 272 -11.61 24.98 -7.89
CA LYS A 272 -10.92 23.99 -7.06
C LYS A 272 -11.64 23.78 -5.73
N ARG A 273 -12.08 24.86 -5.06
CA ARG A 273 -12.88 24.76 -3.82
C ARG A 273 -14.23 24.09 -4.09
N LEU A 274 -14.95 24.53 -5.12
CA LEU A 274 -16.24 23.94 -5.51
C LEU A 274 -16.13 22.44 -5.84
N ALA A 275 -15.11 22.04 -6.60
CA ALA A 275 -14.85 20.63 -6.88
C ALA A 275 -14.51 19.84 -5.61
N LYS A 276 -13.73 20.42 -4.69
CA LYS A 276 -13.42 19.79 -3.39
C LYS A 276 -14.69 19.59 -2.56
N THR A 277 -15.56 20.60 -2.48
CA THR A 277 -16.83 20.52 -1.75
C THR A 277 -17.78 19.50 -2.38
N ALA A 278 -17.92 19.49 -3.71
CA ALA A 278 -18.76 18.53 -4.41
C ALA A 278 -18.29 17.08 -4.18
N VAL A 279 -16.97 16.83 -4.24
CA VAL A 279 -16.39 15.52 -3.93
C VAL A 279 -16.63 15.14 -2.47
N ALA A 280 -16.45 16.08 -1.52
CA ALA A 280 -16.68 15.82 -0.10
C ALA A 280 -18.16 15.48 0.17
N LYS A 281 -19.10 16.24 -0.39
CA LYS A 281 -20.54 16.00 -0.25
C LYS A 281 -20.94 14.62 -0.80
N ALA A 282 -20.50 14.30 -2.02
CA ALA A 282 -20.78 13.00 -2.62
C ALA A 282 -20.14 11.84 -1.86
N LYS A 283 -18.93 12.04 -1.30
CA LYS A 283 -18.26 11.04 -0.48
C LYS A 283 -19.01 10.81 0.83
N ASN A 284 -19.42 11.87 1.51
CA ASN A 284 -20.14 11.77 2.78
C ASN A 284 -21.49 11.08 2.58
N ALA A 285 -22.28 11.50 1.60
CA ALA A 285 -23.57 10.87 1.30
C ALA A 285 -23.46 9.35 1.01
N GLU A 286 -22.37 8.95 0.35
CA GLU A 286 -22.08 7.54 0.08
C GLU A 286 -21.56 6.77 1.30
N MET A 287 -20.86 7.43 2.22
CA MET A 287 -20.50 6.83 3.50
C MET A 287 -21.74 6.68 4.39
N ASP A 288 -22.62 7.67 4.43
CA ASP A 288 -23.86 7.64 5.21
C ASP A 288 -24.76 6.48 4.74
N ALA A 289 -25.00 6.37 3.42
CA ALA A 289 -25.75 5.25 2.85
C ALA A 289 -25.09 3.88 3.03
N LEU A 290 -23.75 3.85 3.17
CA LEU A 290 -23.01 2.63 3.51
C LEU A 290 -23.24 2.25 4.98
N TYR A 291 -23.20 3.21 5.90
CA TYR A 291 -23.46 2.97 7.31
C TYR A 291 -24.90 2.51 7.55
N GLU A 292 -25.90 3.12 6.91
CA GLU A 292 -27.30 2.67 6.99
C GLU A 292 -27.46 1.19 6.57
N LYS A 293 -26.73 0.75 5.53
CA LYS A 293 -26.74 -0.66 5.10
C LYS A 293 -26.03 -1.60 6.06
N LEU A 294 -25.07 -1.10 6.83
CA LEU A 294 -24.35 -1.87 7.83
C LEU A 294 -25.13 -1.99 9.14
N ASP A 295 -25.95 -0.99 9.47
CA ASP A 295 -26.83 -0.99 10.65
C ASP A 295 -28.13 -1.80 10.43
N GLY A 296 -28.42 -2.15 9.17
CA GLY A 296 -29.55 -3.01 8.82
C GLY A 296 -29.34 -4.49 9.19
N PRO A 297 -30.42 -5.30 9.17
CA PRO A 297 -30.38 -6.73 9.54
C PRO A 297 -29.48 -7.59 8.64
N GLU A 298 -29.19 -7.15 7.41
CA GLU A 298 -28.23 -7.80 6.51
C GLU A 298 -26.80 -7.23 6.57
N GLY A 299 -26.52 -6.33 7.51
CA GLY A 299 -25.27 -5.60 7.62
C GLY A 299 -24.05 -6.51 7.73
N GLU A 300 -24.15 -7.61 8.48
CA GLU A 300 -23.08 -8.61 8.62
C GLU A 300 -22.74 -9.28 7.28
N LYS A 301 -23.75 -9.75 6.53
CA LYS A 301 -23.57 -10.35 5.20
C LYS A 301 -23.00 -9.33 4.21
N PHE A 302 -23.40 -8.07 4.32
CA PHE A 302 -22.88 -6.98 3.50
C PHE A 302 -21.41 -6.64 3.84
N ALA A 303 -21.04 -6.61 5.12
CA ALA A 303 -19.67 -6.41 5.58
C ALA A 303 -18.74 -7.54 5.09
N ILE A 304 -19.18 -8.79 5.18
CA ILE A 304 -18.42 -9.95 4.65
C ILE A 304 -18.23 -9.85 3.14
N ARG A 305 -19.26 -9.46 2.38
CA ARG A 305 -19.15 -9.22 0.93
C ARG A 305 -18.14 -8.11 0.63
N LEU A 306 -18.18 -7.01 1.37
CA LEU A 306 -17.24 -5.89 1.21
C LEU A 306 -15.80 -6.32 1.53
N ALA A 307 -15.59 -7.08 2.60
CA ALA A 307 -14.29 -7.64 2.96
C ALA A 307 -13.74 -8.58 1.88
N LYS A 308 -14.59 -9.49 1.36
CA LYS A 308 -14.22 -10.37 0.23
C LYS A 308 -13.87 -9.58 -1.03
N ALA A 309 -14.63 -8.53 -1.35
CA ALA A 309 -14.34 -7.66 -2.49
C ALA A 309 -13.00 -6.91 -2.33
N ARG A 310 -12.72 -6.39 -1.13
CA ARG A 310 -11.44 -5.74 -0.80
C ARG A 310 -10.27 -6.71 -0.89
N HIS A 311 -10.44 -7.92 -0.35
CA HIS A 311 -9.43 -8.97 -0.44
C HIS A 311 -9.14 -9.33 -1.90
N ARG A 312 -10.18 -9.58 -2.72
CA ARG A 312 -10.02 -9.84 -4.16
C ARG A 312 -9.32 -8.69 -4.88
N ALA A 313 -9.61 -7.44 -4.52
CA ALA A 313 -8.95 -6.27 -5.09
C ALA A 313 -7.49 -6.08 -4.62
N SER A 314 -7.07 -6.75 -3.53
CA SER A 314 -5.68 -6.79 -3.06
C SER A 314 -4.85 -7.89 -3.73
N LEU A 315 -5.50 -8.87 -4.35
CA LEU A 315 -4.82 -9.94 -5.08
C LEU A 315 -4.30 -9.39 -6.41
N ASP A 316 -3.09 -9.84 -6.80
CA ASP A 316 -2.55 -9.54 -8.11
C ASP A 316 -3.44 -10.12 -9.21
N ILE A 317 -3.65 -9.35 -10.28
CA ILE A 317 -4.32 -9.83 -11.49
C ILE A 317 -3.38 -10.82 -12.17
N ARG A 318 -3.54 -12.11 -11.83
CA ARG A 318 -2.71 -13.20 -12.40
C ARG A 318 -3.09 -13.52 -13.84
N VAL A 319 -4.36 -13.34 -14.20
CA VAL A 319 -4.89 -13.61 -15.55
C VAL A 319 -5.77 -12.44 -15.98
N VAL A 320 -5.44 -11.84 -17.11
CA VAL A 320 -6.28 -10.81 -17.75
C VAL A 320 -7.44 -11.53 -18.43
N LYS A 321 -8.58 -11.60 -17.72
CA LYS A 321 -9.80 -12.24 -18.25
C LYS A 321 -10.61 -11.32 -19.17
N THR A 322 -10.37 -10.01 -19.08
CA THR A 322 -11.20 -9.00 -19.72
C THR A 322 -10.39 -7.77 -20.09
N VAL A 323 -10.61 -7.24 -21.29
CA VAL A 323 -9.92 -6.06 -21.82
C VAL A 323 -10.90 -5.19 -22.62
N LYS A 324 -10.63 -3.90 -22.80
CA LYS A 324 -11.41 -3.02 -23.67
C LYS A 324 -10.92 -3.09 -25.10
N SER A 325 -11.86 -3.14 -26.05
CA SER A 325 -11.58 -2.90 -27.47
C SER A 325 -11.21 -1.45 -27.73
N ALA A 326 -10.77 -1.12 -28.95
CA ALA A 326 -10.57 0.25 -29.39
C ALA A 326 -11.85 1.10 -29.23
N ASP A 327 -13.02 0.52 -29.51
CA ASP A 327 -14.35 1.15 -29.36
C ASP A 327 -14.91 1.13 -27.92
N ASP A 328 -14.05 1.01 -26.91
CA ASP A 328 -14.42 1.02 -25.48
C ASP A 328 -15.34 -0.14 -25.01
N ARG A 329 -15.58 -1.17 -25.84
CA ARG A 329 -16.37 -2.36 -25.47
C ARG A 329 -15.54 -3.34 -24.64
N VAL A 330 -16.15 -3.94 -23.61
CA VAL A 330 -15.45 -4.91 -22.75
C VAL A 330 -15.48 -6.31 -23.36
N LEU A 331 -14.33 -6.77 -23.85
CA LEU A 331 -14.10 -8.12 -24.35
C LEU A 331 -13.91 -9.09 -23.17
N ARG A 332 -14.51 -10.27 -23.29
CA ARG A 332 -14.46 -11.33 -22.26
C ARG A 332 -14.05 -12.69 -22.80
N LYS A 333 -14.17 -12.92 -24.12
CA LYS A 333 -13.77 -14.18 -24.72
C LYS A 333 -12.24 -14.24 -24.81
N PRO A 334 -11.60 -15.36 -24.45
CA PRO A 334 -10.13 -15.46 -24.44
C PRO A 334 -9.48 -15.12 -25.78
N VAL A 335 -10.12 -15.51 -26.90
CA VAL A 335 -9.62 -15.26 -28.26
C VAL A 335 -9.62 -13.75 -28.56
N GLU A 336 -10.76 -13.08 -28.38
CA GLU A 336 -10.92 -11.64 -28.58
C GLU A 336 -9.95 -10.82 -27.69
N VAL A 337 -9.73 -11.28 -26.45
CA VAL A 337 -8.78 -10.64 -25.52
C VAL A 337 -7.34 -10.75 -26.06
N ARG A 338 -6.94 -11.92 -26.58
CA ARG A 338 -5.60 -12.15 -27.13
C ARG A 338 -5.37 -11.32 -28.39
N GLU A 339 -6.33 -11.28 -29.31
CA GLU A 339 -6.27 -10.48 -30.53
C GLU A 339 -6.14 -8.99 -30.21
N ARG A 340 -6.91 -8.50 -29.22
CA ARG A 340 -6.81 -7.11 -28.77
C ARG A 340 -5.44 -6.77 -28.18
N TRP A 341 -4.79 -7.71 -27.48
CA TRP A 341 -3.41 -7.52 -27.01
C TRP A 341 -2.41 -7.46 -28.16
N GLU A 342 -2.58 -8.33 -29.16
CA GLU A 342 -1.72 -8.37 -30.33
C GLU A 342 -1.82 -7.08 -31.15
N GLU A 343 -3.03 -6.65 -31.48
CA GLU A 343 -3.33 -5.37 -32.12
C GLU A 343 -2.66 -4.21 -31.38
N TYR A 344 -2.90 -4.11 -30.06
CA TYR A 344 -2.34 -3.04 -29.25
C TYR A 344 -0.81 -2.96 -29.31
N PHE A 345 -0.11 -4.09 -29.22
CA PHE A 345 1.35 -4.10 -29.26
C PHE A 345 1.89 -3.93 -30.68
N LYS A 346 1.18 -4.40 -31.71
CA LYS A 346 1.53 -4.14 -33.12
C LYS A 346 1.49 -2.65 -33.42
N GLU A 347 0.43 -1.96 -33.04
CA GLU A 347 0.32 -0.50 -33.20
C GLU A 347 1.44 0.20 -32.41
N LEU A 348 1.56 -0.10 -31.12
CA LEU A 348 2.50 0.59 -30.24
C LEU A 348 3.97 0.47 -30.67
N LEU A 349 4.38 -0.70 -31.19
CA LEU A 349 5.78 -0.99 -31.50
C LEU A 349 6.15 -0.66 -32.94
N ASN A 350 5.16 -0.63 -33.85
CA ASN A 350 5.39 -0.38 -35.27
C ASN A 350 4.85 0.96 -35.75
N GLU A 351 4.19 1.77 -34.89
CA GLU A 351 3.92 3.17 -35.19
C GLU A 351 5.24 3.90 -35.42
N LYS A 352 5.55 4.09 -36.70
CA LYS A 352 6.51 5.06 -37.17
C LYS A 352 5.94 6.42 -36.82
N GLY A 353 6.23 6.92 -35.62
CA GLY A 353 6.05 8.34 -35.34
C GLY A 353 6.71 9.15 -36.46
N SER A 354 6.32 10.42 -36.62
CA SER A 354 6.94 11.39 -37.52
C SER A 354 8.39 11.69 -37.07
N ARG A 355 9.23 10.66 -37.14
CA ARG A 355 10.67 10.75 -37.02
C ARG A 355 11.06 11.60 -38.21
N ARG A 356 11.50 12.83 -37.93
CA ARG A 356 12.16 13.67 -38.92
C ARG A 356 13.16 12.78 -39.63
N GLU A 357 13.05 12.69 -40.95
CA GLU A 357 14.12 12.11 -41.75
C GLU A 357 15.37 12.87 -41.32
N ALA A 358 16.23 12.20 -40.56
CA ALA A 358 17.51 12.78 -40.21
C ALA A 358 18.24 12.89 -41.54
N GLU A 359 18.66 14.10 -41.90
CA GLU A 359 19.57 14.28 -43.01
C GLU A 359 20.73 13.30 -42.80
N GLU A 360 20.95 12.40 -43.76
CA GLU A 360 22.06 11.44 -43.69
C GLU A 360 23.36 12.26 -43.73
N GLU A 361 23.87 12.64 -42.56
CA GLU A 361 25.25 13.10 -42.45
C GLU A 361 26.15 11.97 -42.95
N GLN A 362 27.14 12.32 -43.78
CA GLN A 362 28.10 11.33 -44.27
C GLN A 362 28.75 10.64 -43.06
N PRO A 363 28.84 9.30 -43.05
CA PRO A 363 29.49 8.58 -41.97
C PRO A 363 30.89 9.15 -41.77
N LYS A 364 31.22 9.64 -40.57
CA LYS A 364 32.62 9.89 -40.20
C LYS A 364 33.31 8.53 -40.14
N GLU A 365 33.84 8.07 -41.26
CA GLU A 365 34.57 6.82 -41.37
C GLU A 365 35.82 6.86 -40.49
N GLY A 366 35.78 6.05 -39.44
CA GLY A 366 36.91 5.74 -38.58
C GLY A 366 36.70 4.36 -37.99
N ALA A 367 37.78 3.63 -37.73
CA ALA A 367 37.68 2.33 -37.07
C ALA A 367 37.03 2.49 -35.69
N ILE A 368 35.95 1.73 -35.42
CA ILE A 368 35.31 1.73 -34.10
C ILE A 368 36.34 1.19 -33.10
N PRO A 369 36.76 1.96 -32.09
CA PRO A 369 37.74 1.47 -31.13
C PRO A 369 37.18 0.27 -30.36
N PRO A 370 38.01 -0.72 -30.00
CA PRO A 370 37.54 -1.85 -29.22
C PRO A 370 37.02 -1.38 -27.86
N TRP A 371 36.03 -2.10 -27.31
CA TRP A 371 35.57 -1.95 -25.95
C TRP A 371 36.66 -2.37 -24.96
N THR A 372 36.86 -1.55 -23.94
CA THR A 372 37.78 -1.83 -22.84
C THR A 372 37.05 -2.55 -21.70
N GLN A 373 37.80 -3.31 -20.89
CA GLN A 373 37.23 -3.99 -19.71
C GLN A 373 36.67 -2.98 -18.69
N GLU A 374 37.26 -1.78 -18.61
CA GLU A 374 36.79 -0.72 -17.72
C GLU A 374 35.42 -0.17 -18.13
N GLU A 375 35.20 0.07 -19.42
CA GLU A 375 33.90 0.48 -19.95
C GLU A 375 32.83 -0.57 -19.65
N VAL A 376 33.15 -1.85 -19.92
CA VAL A 376 32.23 -2.98 -19.66
C VAL A 376 31.92 -3.11 -18.17
N CYS A 377 32.94 -2.99 -17.31
CA CYS A 377 32.77 -3.00 -15.85
C CYS A 377 31.86 -1.86 -15.38
N LYS A 378 32.08 -0.63 -15.88
CA LYS A 378 31.23 0.54 -15.58
C LYS A 378 29.78 0.29 -16.03
N ALA A 379 29.56 -0.31 -17.20
CA ALA A 379 28.23 -0.63 -17.70
C ALA A 379 27.52 -1.67 -16.83
N ILE A 380 28.20 -2.75 -16.43
CA ILE A 380 27.66 -3.78 -15.52
C ILE A 380 27.31 -3.19 -14.14
N ARG A 381 28.19 -2.34 -13.58
CA ARG A 381 27.95 -1.70 -12.27
C ARG A 381 26.66 -0.87 -12.26
N LYS A 382 26.36 -0.16 -13.36
CA LYS A 382 25.13 0.64 -13.54
C LYS A 382 23.85 -0.22 -13.66
N MET A 383 23.96 -1.53 -13.91
CA MET A 383 22.80 -2.41 -14.03
C MET A 383 22.18 -2.73 -12.67
N LYS A 384 20.85 -2.76 -12.63
CA LYS A 384 20.06 -2.94 -11.41
C LYS A 384 19.74 -4.41 -11.19
N LEU A 385 19.91 -4.88 -9.96
CA LEU A 385 19.58 -6.25 -9.53
C LEU A 385 18.06 -6.48 -9.47
N GLY A 386 17.66 -7.75 -9.37
CA GLY A 386 16.27 -8.19 -9.22
C GLY A 386 15.43 -7.92 -10.47
N LYS A 387 16.04 -8.04 -11.65
CA LYS A 387 15.36 -7.89 -12.94
C LYS A 387 15.17 -9.26 -13.58
N ALA A 388 13.97 -9.50 -14.11
CA ALA A 388 13.67 -10.71 -14.86
C ALA A 388 14.55 -10.79 -16.11
N ALA A 389 15.17 -11.95 -16.33
CA ALA A 389 16.01 -12.22 -17.48
C ALA A 389 15.22 -12.12 -18.80
N GLY A 390 15.94 -11.85 -19.88
CA GLY A 390 15.40 -11.86 -21.23
C GLY A 390 15.30 -13.28 -21.80
N PRO A 391 15.06 -13.39 -23.12
CA PRO A 391 15.05 -14.66 -23.83
C PRO A 391 16.36 -15.47 -23.75
N ASP A 392 17.47 -14.80 -23.43
CA ASP A 392 18.80 -15.42 -23.23
C ASP A 392 18.94 -16.12 -21.87
N TYR A 393 17.96 -15.94 -20.96
CA TYR A 393 17.97 -16.48 -19.60
C TYR A 393 19.19 -16.10 -18.76
N VAL A 394 19.96 -15.08 -19.17
CA VAL A 394 21.13 -14.60 -18.41
C VAL A 394 20.73 -13.43 -17.50
N PRO A 395 20.66 -13.63 -16.17
CA PRO A 395 20.39 -12.56 -15.23
C PRO A 395 21.60 -11.62 -15.08
N VAL A 396 21.36 -10.39 -14.62
CA VAL A 396 22.47 -9.43 -14.40
C VAL A 396 23.38 -9.89 -13.26
N GLU A 397 22.80 -10.62 -12.30
CA GLU A 397 23.47 -11.24 -11.18
C GLU A 397 24.62 -12.14 -11.65
N ALA A 398 24.44 -12.89 -12.73
CA ALA A 398 25.50 -13.73 -13.30
C ALA A 398 26.73 -12.90 -13.69
N TRP A 399 26.52 -11.80 -14.42
CA TRP A 399 27.60 -10.89 -14.83
C TRP A 399 28.29 -10.21 -13.65
N LYS A 400 27.59 -10.00 -12.54
CA LYS A 400 28.19 -9.40 -11.33
C LYS A 400 28.95 -10.42 -10.49
N VAL A 401 28.49 -11.67 -10.41
CA VAL A 401 29.14 -12.76 -9.65
C VAL A 401 30.42 -13.21 -10.33
N LEU A 402 30.44 -13.26 -11.68
CA LEU A 402 31.61 -13.70 -12.44
C LEU A 402 32.83 -12.76 -12.34
N GLY A 403 32.66 -11.54 -11.79
CA GLY A 403 33.75 -10.60 -11.54
C GLY A 403 34.62 -10.34 -12.77
N ASP A 404 35.94 -10.30 -12.59
CA ASP A 404 36.90 -9.97 -13.64
C ASP A 404 36.93 -11.00 -14.77
N LEU A 405 36.69 -12.28 -14.48
CA LEU A 405 36.58 -13.32 -15.50
C LEU A 405 35.38 -13.07 -16.42
N GLY A 406 34.23 -12.72 -15.84
CA GLY A 406 33.02 -12.35 -16.58
C GLY A 406 33.21 -11.10 -17.42
N ILE A 407 33.87 -10.08 -16.86
CA ILE A 407 34.19 -8.82 -17.57
C ILE A 407 35.11 -9.09 -18.76
N LYS A 408 36.18 -9.86 -18.57
CA LYS A 408 37.13 -10.22 -19.64
C LYS A 408 36.42 -10.96 -20.77
N TRP A 409 35.64 -11.99 -20.43
CA TRP A 409 34.89 -12.77 -21.41
C TRP A 409 33.88 -11.88 -22.16
N LEU A 410 33.09 -11.09 -21.44
CA LEU A 410 32.08 -10.23 -22.06
C LEU A 410 32.70 -9.18 -22.96
N THR A 411 33.85 -8.61 -22.57
CA THR A 411 34.59 -7.65 -23.40
C THR A 411 35.03 -8.27 -24.72
N GLN A 412 35.58 -9.49 -24.69
CA GLN A 412 35.97 -10.23 -25.90
C GLN A 412 34.75 -10.53 -26.79
N PHE A 413 33.64 -10.92 -26.18
CA PHE A 413 32.39 -11.19 -26.87
C PHE A 413 31.82 -9.94 -27.57
N LEU A 414 31.76 -8.80 -26.87
CA LEU A 414 31.26 -7.55 -27.43
C LEU A 414 32.17 -7.01 -28.53
N ASN A 415 33.49 -7.14 -28.38
CA ASN A 415 34.45 -6.77 -29.43
C ASN A 415 34.29 -7.62 -30.69
N ARG A 416 33.99 -8.92 -30.53
CA ARG A 416 33.66 -9.81 -31.65
C ARG A 416 32.41 -9.33 -32.38
N ILE A 417 31.34 -8.99 -31.65
CA ILE A 417 30.10 -8.45 -32.22
C ILE A 417 30.38 -7.17 -33.02
N THR A 418 31.17 -6.23 -32.46
CA THR A 418 31.50 -4.97 -33.12
C THR A 418 32.37 -5.19 -34.37
N LYS A 419 33.31 -6.14 -34.33
CA LYS A 419 34.15 -6.47 -35.49
C LYS A 419 33.38 -7.18 -36.60
N GLU A 420 32.52 -8.13 -36.25
CA GLU A 420 31.78 -8.95 -37.21
C GLU A 420 30.49 -8.28 -37.70
N GLY A 421 30.00 -7.26 -37.00
CA GLY A 421 28.72 -6.60 -37.28
C GLY A 421 27.50 -7.50 -37.06
N LYS A 422 27.68 -8.65 -36.40
CA LYS A 422 26.64 -9.67 -36.19
C LYS A 422 26.22 -9.71 -34.73
N MET A 423 24.96 -9.40 -34.46
CA MET A 423 24.36 -9.56 -33.13
C MET A 423 23.78 -10.97 -32.94
N PRO A 424 23.76 -11.50 -31.71
CA PRO A 424 23.08 -12.76 -31.38
C PRO A 424 21.59 -12.71 -31.71
N ASP A 425 21.02 -13.82 -32.17
CA ASP A 425 19.61 -13.90 -32.53
C ASP A 425 18.67 -13.67 -31.33
N ASP A 426 19.08 -14.10 -30.13
CA ASP A 426 18.33 -13.85 -28.89
C ASP A 426 18.16 -12.37 -28.58
N TRP A 427 19.04 -11.50 -29.08
CA TRP A 427 18.94 -10.04 -28.88
C TRP A 427 17.91 -9.41 -29.83
N ARG A 428 17.58 -10.10 -30.94
CA ARG A 428 16.54 -9.66 -31.88
C ARG A 428 15.14 -9.90 -31.32
N ASN A 429 15.01 -10.81 -30.35
CA ASN A 429 13.76 -11.20 -29.76
C ASN A 429 13.53 -10.55 -28.39
N SER A 430 12.26 -10.36 -28.04
CA SER A 430 11.88 -9.90 -26.71
C SER A 430 10.53 -10.49 -26.31
N THR A 431 10.37 -10.81 -25.03
CA THR A 431 9.13 -11.38 -24.52
C THR A 431 8.31 -10.28 -23.86
N ILE A 432 7.09 -10.07 -24.34
CA ILE A 432 6.15 -9.12 -23.73
C ILE A 432 5.25 -9.89 -22.78
N VAL A 433 5.28 -9.51 -21.50
CA VAL A 433 4.42 -10.08 -20.47
C VAL A 433 3.49 -8.99 -19.96
N PRO A 434 2.19 -9.01 -20.31
CA PRO A 434 1.24 -8.01 -19.85
C PRO A 434 1.01 -8.14 -18.34
N ILE A 435 1.72 -7.34 -17.55
CA ILE A 435 1.57 -7.30 -16.09
C ILE A 435 0.98 -5.96 -15.68
N PHE A 436 -0.17 -6.02 -14.99
CA PHE A 436 -0.87 -4.84 -14.52
C PHE A 436 -0.03 -4.11 -13.46
N LYS A 437 0.28 -2.83 -13.70
CA LYS A 437 1.06 -2.02 -12.75
C LYS A 437 0.21 -1.45 -11.60
N GLN A 438 -0.98 -2.00 -11.37
CA GLN A 438 -1.94 -1.56 -10.35
C GLN A 438 -2.29 -0.06 -10.43
N LYS A 439 -2.17 0.53 -11.63
CA LYS A 439 -2.41 1.95 -11.94
C LYS A 439 -3.16 2.05 -13.27
N GLY A 440 -4.08 3.01 -13.41
CA GLY A 440 -5.02 3.11 -14.55
C GLY A 440 -6.06 1.96 -14.66
N ASP A 441 -7.10 2.09 -15.49
CA ASP A 441 -8.14 1.05 -15.62
C ASP A 441 -7.52 -0.32 -15.95
N ALA A 442 -7.93 -1.37 -15.24
CA ALA A 442 -7.40 -2.72 -15.42
C ALA A 442 -7.85 -3.37 -16.74
N PHE A 443 -8.83 -2.77 -17.42
CA PHE A 443 -9.29 -3.25 -18.71
C PHE A 443 -8.58 -2.56 -19.88
N GLU A 444 -7.74 -1.58 -19.59
CA GLU A 444 -7.04 -0.78 -20.60
C GLU A 444 -5.66 -1.35 -20.87
N CYS A 445 -5.35 -1.69 -22.12
CA CYS A 445 -4.10 -2.33 -22.51
C CYS A 445 -2.86 -1.51 -22.12
N SER A 446 -2.95 -0.18 -22.22
CA SER A 446 -1.85 0.74 -21.92
C SER A 446 -1.35 0.72 -20.48
N ASN A 447 -2.15 0.17 -19.56
CA ASN A 447 -1.78 0.06 -18.14
C ASN A 447 -0.99 -1.22 -17.78
N TYR A 448 -0.68 -2.04 -18.78
CA TYR A 448 0.10 -3.27 -18.64
C TYR A 448 1.36 -3.17 -19.47
N ARG A 449 2.53 -3.16 -18.84
CA ARG A 449 3.80 -3.25 -19.58
C ARG A 449 4.91 -3.87 -18.75
N ILE A 450 5.41 -5.01 -19.22
CA ILE A 450 6.78 -5.50 -19.00
C ILE A 450 7.27 -6.11 -20.31
N LYS A 451 8.39 -5.59 -20.84
CA LYS A 451 9.13 -6.15 -21.98
C LYS A 451 10.43 -6.74 -21.43
N LEU A 452 10.61 -8.04 -21.59
CA LEU A 452 11.81 -8.76 -21.21
C LEU A 452 12.77 -8.75 -22.41
N ILE A 453 13.98 -8.24 -22.18
CA ILE A 453 15.03 -8.07 -23.17
C ILE A 453 16.31 -8.57 -22.52
N SER A 454 17.17 -9.24 -23.30
CA SER A 454 18.51 -9.68 -22.88
C SER A 454 19.22 -8.59 -22.07
N HIS A 455 19.76 -8.97 -20.91
CA HIS A 455 20.55 -8.06 -20.11
C HIS A 455 21.90 -7.75 -20.75
N THR A 456 22.45 -8.71 -21.48
CA THR A 456 23.71 -8.56 -22.24
C THR A 456 23.54 -7.53 -23.36
N MET A 457 22.40 -7.55 -24.07
CA MET A 457 22.04 -6.51 -25.04
C MET A 457 21.96 -5.12 -24.40
N LYS A 458 21.35 -5.00 -23.21
CA LYS A 458 21.27 -3.72 -22.47
C LYS A 458 22.64 -3.22 -22.03
N ILE A 459 23.57 -4.12 -21.72
CA ILE A 459 24.95 -3.73 -21.41
C ILE A 459 25.60 -3.13 -22.67
N TYR A 460 25.44 -3.77 -23.83
CA TYR A 460 25.94 -3.25 -25.11
C TYR A 460 25.32 -1.89 -25.47
N GLU A 461 24.00 -1.74 -25.36
CA GLU A 461 23.29 -0.47 -25.60
C GLU A 461 23.85 0.66 -24.72
N ARG A 462 24.16 0.37 -23.45
CA ARG A 462 24.76 1.35 -22.53
C ARG A 462 26.18 1.76 -22.92
N LEU A 463 26.96 0.84 -23.47
CA LEU A 463 28.31 1.14 -23.94
C LEU A 463 28.27 2.07 -25.15
N VAL A 464 27.41 1.75 -26.12
CA VAL A 464 27.16 2.58 -27.29
C VAL A 464 26.62 3.97 -26.89
N ASP A 465 25.60 4.03 -26.02
CA ASP A 465 25.05 5.29 -25.50
C ASP A 465 26.09 6.12 -24.73
N SER A 466 27.01 5.48 -24.00
CA SER A 466 28.09 6.21 -23.30
C SER A 466 29.01 6.92 -24.29
N ARG A 467 29.48 6.21 -25.33
CA ARG A 467 30.36 6.80 -26.35
C ARG A 467 29.65 7.87 -27.17
N LEU A 468 28.39 7.64 -27.55
CA LEU A 468 27.60 8.62 -28.31
C LEU A 468 27.32 9.92 -27.54
N ARG A 469 27.33 9.89 -26.19
CA ARG A 469 27.17 11.08 -25.35
C ARG A 469 28.48 11.85 -25.13
N GLU A 470 29.61 11.20 -25.39
CA GLU A 470 30.94 11.79 -25.29
C GLU A 470 31.37 12.44 -26.62
N MET A 471 30.65 12.16 -27.71
CA MET A 471 30.69 12.87 -28.99
C MET A 471 29.78 14.09 -28.96
#